data_AF-A0A925NRE4-F1
#
_entry.id   AF-A0A925NRE4-F1
#
_cell.length_a   1.000
_cell.length_b   1.000
_cell.length_c   1.000
_cell.angle_alpha   90.00
_cell.angle_beta   90.00
_cell.angle_gamma   90.00
#
_symmetry.space_group_name_H-M   'P 1'
#
loop_
_entity.id
_entity.type
_entity.pdbx_description
1 polymer ?
#
loop_
_entity_poly.entity_id
_entity_poly.type
_entity_poly.pdbx_seq_one_letter_code
_entity_poly.pdbx_strand_id
1 'polypeptide(L)'
;MKQLRVGLIGYGFMGRTHSNAFAKVNHFFDLEYQPVLKAICARDAGKAKSFAAQWGYESIETDWRKLIARDDIDVIDVAAPNNVHAEIAIAAAKAGKMILCEKPLGRTGKEAEAMVKAIEKAKVPNMVWYNYRRCPAVVLAKNLIAAGKLGRVFHYRANFLQDWTISPDLPQGG
;
A
#
# COMPACT_ATOMS: atom_id res chain seq x y z
N MET A 1 7.63 -20.47 8.51
CA MET A 1 7.47 -19.02 8.24
C MET A 1 6.48 -18.44 9.23
N LYS A 2 6.77 -17.25 9.78
CA LYS A 2 5.83 -16.52 10.65
C LYS A 2 4.66 -16.01 9.80
N GLN A 3 3.43 -16.12 10.28
CA GLN A 3 2.30 -15.55 9.54
C GLN A 3 2.33 -14.02 9.64
N LEU A 4 2.03 -13.35 8.53
CA LEU A 4 1.77 -11.91 8.49
C LEU A 4 0.32 -11.71 8.00
N ARG A 5 -0.59 -11.44 8.92
CA ARG A 5 -2.03 -11.37 8.67
C ARG A 5 -2.38 -9.99 8.12
N VAL A 6 -2.77 -9.97 6.85
CA VAL A 6 -3.02 -8.74 6.07
C VAL A 6 -4.50 -8.35 6.15
N GLY A 7 -4.74 -7.11 6.58
CA GLY A 7 -6.00 -6.40 6.41
C GLY A 7 -5.89 -5.44 5.22
N LEU A 8 -6.52 -5.76 4.09
CA LEU A 8 -6.56 -4.89 2.92
C LEU A 8 -7.78 -3.96 2.99
N ILE A 9 -7.62 -2.67 2.70
CA ILE A 9 -8.72 -1.70 2.59
C ILE A 9 -8.81 -1.23 1.14
N GLY A 10 -9.85 -1.65 0.41
CA GLY A 10 -10.10 -1.33 -0.99
C GLY A 10 -9.95 -2.52 -1.94
N TYR A 11 -10.98 -2.75 -2.77
CA TYR A 11 -11.05 -3.86 -3.74
C TYR A 11 -10.78 -3.44 -5.20
N GLY A 12 -10.31 -2.20 -5.41
CA GLY A 12 -10.08 -1.63 -6.74
C GLY A 12 -8.89 -2.26 -7.46
N PHE A 13 -8.37 -1.57 -8.49
CA PHE A 13 -7.21 -2.04 -9.25
C PHE A 13 -6.00 -2.33 -8.35
N MET A 14 -5.65 -1.42 -7.44
CA MET A 14 -4.51 -1.64 -6.53
C MET A 14 -4.78 -2.79 -5.53
N GLY A 15 -6.01 -2.95 -5.04
CA GLY A 15 -6.36 -4.10 -4.19
C GLY A 15 -6.09 -5.45 -4.87
N ARG A 16 -6.39 -5.57 -6.18
CA ARG A 16 -6.07 -6.77 -6.98
C ARG A 16 -4.56 -6.97 -7.10
N THR A 17 -3.83 -5.92 -7.45
CA THR A 17 -2.37 -5.95 -7.61
C THR A 17 -1.66 -6.36 -6.32
N HIS A 18 -2.11 -5.83 -5.18
CA HIS A 18 -1.54 -6.14 -3.87
C HIS A 18 -1.85 -7.58 -3.46
N SER A 19 -3.10 -8.02 -3.62
CA SER A 19 -3.52 -9.40 -3.35
C SER A 19 -2.71 -10.40 -4.18
N ASN A 20 -2.49 -10.11 -5.47
CA ASN A 20 -1.62 -10.91 -6.33
C ASN A 20 -0.17 -10.97 -5.83
N ALA A 21 0.37 -9.85 -5.33
CA ALA A 21 1.72 -9.81 -4.80
C ALA A 21 1.84 -10.65 -3.51
N PHE A 22 0.94 -10.46 -2.55
CA PHE A 22 0.93 -11.24 -1.30
C PHE A 22 0.76 -12.74 -1.54
N ALA A 23 -0.12 -13.12 -2.47
CA ALA A 23 -0.34 -14.52 -2.80
C ALA A 23 0.90 -15.20 -3.42
N LYS A 24 1.77 -14.43 -4.08
CA LYS A 24 2.87 -14.98 -4.87
C LYS A 24 4.25 -14.79 -4.27
N VAL A 25 4.45 -13.84 -3.36
CA VAL A 25 5.80 -13.39 -2.94
C VAL A 25 6.69 -14.53 -2.44
N ASN A 26 6.12 -15.47 -1.67
CA ASN A 26 6.86 -16.64 -1.16
C ASN A 26 7.21 -17.69 -2.22
N HIS A 27 6.65 -17.61 -3.44
CA HIS A 27 7.10 -18.43 -4.58
C HIS A 27 8.37 -17.87 -5.23
N PHE A 28 8.64 -16.57 -5.06
CA PHE A 28 9.79 -15.90 -5.67
C PHE A 28 10.96 -15.75 -4.69
N PHE A 29 10.68 -15.67 -3.39
CA PHE A 29 11.67 -15.34 -2.37
C PHE A 29 11.52 -16.25 -1.16
N ASP A 30 12.66 -16.71 -0.62
CA ASP A 30 12.72 -17.32 0.71
C ASP A 30 12.65 -16.20 1.75
N LEU A 31 11.54 -16.14 2.47
CA LEU A 31 11.20 -15.06 3.40
C LEU A 31 10.86 -15.65 4.77
N GLU A 32 11.21 -14.90 5.82
CA GLU A 32 10.82 -15.26 7.20
C GLU A 32 9.28 -15.30 7.38
N TYR A 33 8.57 -14.46 6.63
CA TYR A 33 7.12 -14.25 6.74
C TYR A 33 6.34 -14.85 5.57
N GLN A 34 5.17 -15.40 5.87
CA GLN A 34 4.14 -15.83 4.93
C GLN A 34 2.91 -14.91 5.07
N PRO A 35 2.58 -14.09 4.06
CA PRO A 35 1.35 -13.31 4.08
C PRO A 35 0.11 -14.21 4.13
N VAL A 36 -0.83 -13.84 4.97
CA VAL A 36 -2.16 -14.43 5.07
C VAL A 36 -3.17 -13.36 4.70
N LEU A 37 -3.98 -13.61 3.68
CA LEU A 37 -5.06 -12.70 3.26
C LEU A 37 -6.21 -12.78 4.28
N LYS A 38 -6.08 -12.06 5.39
CA LYS A 38 -6.94 -12.28 6.56
C LYS A 38 -8.31 -11.64 6.41
N ALA A 39 -8.34 -10.37 6.01
CA ALA A 39 -9.59 -9.67 5.80
C ALA A 39 -9.47 -8.59 4.73
N ILE A 40 -10.52 -8.44 3.92
CA ILE A 40 -10.71 -7.33 3.00
C ILE A 40 -11.80 -6.40 3.54
N CYS A 41 -11.55 -5.10 3.53
CA CYS A 41 -12.51 -4.10 3.95
C CYS A 41 -12.94 -3.21 2.79
N ALA A 42 -14.26 -3.07 2.61
CA ALA A 42 -14.83 -2.05 1.75
C ALA A 42 -16.29 -1.76 2.11
N ARG A 43 -16.77 -0.55 1.76
CA ARG A 43 -18.12 -0.09 2.09
C ARG A 43 -19.25 -0.97 1.52
N ASP A 44 -19.04 -1.54 0.34
CA ASP A 44 -19.99 -2.43 -0.32
C ASP A 44 -19.73 -3.89 0.09
N ALA A 45 -20.61 -4.44 0.92
CA ALA A 45 -20.49 -5.80 1.44
C ALA A 45 -20.52 -6.86 0.33
N GLY A 46 -21.31 -6.65 -0.73
CA GLY A 46 -21.42 -7.59 -1.84
C GLY A 46 -20.09 -7.67 -2.60
N LYS A 47 -19.53 -6.51 -2.97
CA LYS A 47 -18.23 -6.43 -3.64
C LYS A 47 -17.09 -6.93 -2.76
N ALA A 48 -17.12 -6.66 -1.46
CA ALA A 48 -16.14 -7.20 -0.51
C ALA A 48 -16.20 -8.74 -0.45
N LYS A 49 -17.41 -9.34 -0.37
CA LYS A 49 -17.59 -10.80 -0.41
C LYS A 49 -17.09 -11.41 -1.71
N SER A 50 -17.46 -10.84 -2.86
CA SER A 50 -17.00 -11.33 -4.16
C SER A 50 -15.48 -11.25 -4.29
N PHE A 51 -14.88 -10.14 -3.85
CA PHE A 51 -13.43 -9.99 -3.86
C PHE A 51 -12.74 -10.99 -2.92
N ALA A 52 -13.27 -11.18 -1.70
CA ALA A 52 -12.74 -12.15 -0.75
C ALA A 52 -12.75 -13.56 -1.31
N ALA A 53 -13.88 -13.99 -1.89
CA ALA A 53 -14.01 -15.30 -2.51
C ALA A 53 -13.05 -15.49 -3.70
N GLN A 54 -12.87 -14.45 -4.52
CA GLN A 54 -11.98 -14.51 -5.68
C GLN A 54 -10.49 -14.61 -5.31
N TRP A 55 -10.06 -13.85 -4.28
CA TRP A 55 -8.65 -13.75 -3.92
C TRP A 55 -8.23 -14.62 -2.74
N GLY A 56 -9.19 -15.25 -2.05
CA GLY A 56 -8.94 -16.13 -0.91
C GLY A 56 -8.77 -15.38 0.41
N TYR A 57 -9.49 -14.28 0.62
CA TYR A 57 -9.53 -13.65 1.95
C TYR A 57 -10.44 -14.43 2.89
N GLU A 58 -9.99 -14.66 4.13
CA GLU A 58 -10.73 -15.45 5.12
C GLU A 58 -12.03 -14.78 5.59
N SER A 59 -12.06 -13.44 5.61
CA SER A 59 -13.22 -12.68 6.07
C SER A 59 -13.33 -11.32 5.40
N ILE A 60 -14.45 -10.63 5.63
CA ILE A 60 -14.68 -9.28 5.14
C ILE A 60 -15.02 -8.34 6.31
N GLU A 61 -14.77 -7.05 6.12
CA GLU A 61 -15.30 -5.98 6.94
C GLU A 61 -15.93 -4.90 6.05
N THR A 62 -16.88 -4.14 6.60
CA THR A 62 -17.48 -2.98 5.91
C THR A 62 -17.10 -1.64 6.50
N ASP A 63 -16.42 -1.66 7.66
CA ASP A 63 -15.88 -0.51 8.34
C ASP A 63 -14.41 -0.74 8.65
N TRP A 64 -13.54 0.13 8.11
CA TRP A 64 -12.10 0.00 8.30
C TRP A 64 -11.70 0.19 9.77
N ARG A 65 -12.50 0.89 10.58
CA ARG A 65 -12.24 1.04 12.02
C ARG A 65 -12.34 -0.31 12.73
N LYS A 66 -13.33 -1.12 12.35
CA LYS A 66 -13.47 -2.49 12.85
C LYS A 66 -12.30 -3.36 12.42
N LEU A 67 -11.88 -3.26 11.15
CA LEU A 67 -10.71 -3.97 10.64
C LEU A 67 -9.44 -3.64 11.46
N ILE A 68 -9.18 -2.36 11.73
CA ILE A 68 -8.01 -1.92 12.50
C ILE A 68 -8.06 -2.40 13.96
N ALA A 69 -9.25 -2.47 14.55
CA ALA A 69 -9.45 -2.91 15.93
C ALA A 69 -9.24 -4.42 16.14
N ARG A 70 -9.17 -5.23 15.07
CA ARG A 70 -8.97 -6.67 15.17
C ARG A 70 -7.58 -7.02 15.70
N ASP A 71 -7.51 -7.93 16.66
CA ASP A 71 -6.28 -8.51 17.20
C ASP A 71 -5.62 -9.51 16.24
N ASP A 72 -6.40 -10.02 15.28
CA ASP A 72 -5.97 -10.98 14.28
C ASP A 72 -5.38 -10.35 13.00
N ILE A 73 -5.11 -9.05 12.98
CA ILE A 73 -4.47 -8.32 11.88
C ILE A 73 -3.12 -7.75 12.30
N ASP A 74 -2.07 -8.00 11.52
CA ASP A 74 -0.71 -7.50 11.77
C ASP A 74 -0.40 -6.24 10.95
N VAL A 75 -0.87 -6.19 9.71
CA VAL A 75 -0.61 -5.12 8.75
C VAL A 75 -1.89 -4.62 8.11
N ILE A 76 -2.01 -3.30 8.01
CA ILE A 76 -3.06 -2.61 7.27
C ILE A 76 -2.48 -2.13 5.94
N ASP A 77 -3.01 -2.65 4.85
CA ASP A 77 -2.69 -2.23 3.49
C ASP A 77 -3.80 -1.34 2.95
N VAL A 78 -3.50 -0.07 2.71
CA VAL A 78 -4.45 0.96 2.30
C VAL A 78 -4.38 1.12 0.79
N ALA A 79 -5.32 0.49 0.09
CA ALA A 79 -5.54 0.60 -1.36
C ALA A 79 -6.88 1.32 -1.67
N ALA A 80 -7.19 2.32 -0.85
CA ALA A 80 -8.41 3.12 -0.90
C ALA A 80 -8.19 4.42 -1.71
N PRO A 81 -9.22 5.26 -1.92
CA PRO A 81 -9.02 6.58 -2.53
C PRO A 81 -8.20 7.53 -1.63
N ASN A 82 -7.50 8.48 -2.26
CA ASN A 82 -6.51 9.37 -1.62
C ASN A 82 -7.06 10.15 -0.41
N ASN A 83 -8.35 10.48 -0.42
CA ASN A 83 -9.00 11.28 0.62
C ASN A 83 -9.13 10.59 1.98
N VAL A 84 -8.91 9.27 2.06
CA VAL A 84 -9.03 8.51 3.32
C VAL A 84 -7.69 7.95 3.82
N HIS A 85 -6.60 8.10 3.06
CA HIS A 85 -5.28 7.56 3.43
C HIS A 85 -4.83 8.05 4.81
N ALA A 86 -4.92 9.37 5.05
CA ALA A 86 -4.42 9.98 6.28
C ALA A 86 -5.15 9.47 7.52
N GLU A 87 -6.48 9.45 7.50
CA GLU A 87 -7.29 8.99 8.63
C GLU A 87 -7.00 7.52 8.98
N ILE A 88 -6.95 6.67 7.95
CA ILE A 88 -6.73 5.23 8.11
C ILE A 88 -5.32 4.95 8.62
N ALA A 89 -4.28 5.54 8.02
CA ALA A 89 -2.89 5.31 8.42
C ALA A 89 -2.63 5.78 9.86
N ILE A 90 -3.16 6.94 10.24
CA ILE A 90 -3.03 7.47 11.61
C ILE A 90 -3.74 6.54 12.61
N ALA A 91 -4.93 6.04 12.28
CA ALA A 91 -5.65 5.10 13.14
C ALA A 91 -4.91 3.76 13.28
N ALA A 92 -4.38 3.22 12.18
CA ALA A 92 -3.59 1.99 12.17
C ALA A 92 -2.32 2.15 13.01
N ALA A 93 -1.65 3.29 12.91
CA ALA A 93 -0.46 3.60 13.71
C ALA A 93 -0.79 3.63 15.21
N LYS A 94 -1.88 4.32 15.58
CA LYS A 94 -2.36 4.36 16.98
C LYS A 94 -2.72 2.98 17.52
N ALA A 95 -3.19 2.09 16.66
CA ALA A 95 -3.49 0.69 17.00
C ALA A 95 -2.26 -0.23 16.97
N GLY A 96 -1.06 0.30 16.72
CA GLY A 96 0.19 -0.48 16.71
C GLY A 96 0.33 -1.41 15.50
N LYS A 97 -0.43 -1.20 14.42
CA LYS A 97 -0.39 -2.03 13.22
C LYS A 97 0.72 -1.58 12.27
N MET A 98 1.31 -2.52 11.54
CA MET A 98 2.17 -2.18 10.40
C MET A 98 1.32 -1.52 9.31
N ILE A 99 1.91 -0.61 8.51
CA ILE A 99 1.14 0.18 7.54
C ILE A 99 1.79 0.12 6.16
N LEU A 100 1.02 -0.30 5.17
CA LEU A 100 1.35 -0.15 3.75
C LEU A 100 0.32 0.81 3.16
N CYS A 101 0.76 1.89 2.51
CA CYS A 101 -0.16 2.93 2.02
C CYS A 101 0.09 3.24 0.55
N GLU A 102 -0.99 3.28 -0.23
CA GLU A 102 -0.93 3.72 -1.62
C GLU A 102 -0.47 5.17 -1.77
N LYS A 103 0.02 5.47 -2.97
CA LYS A 103 0.41 6.84 -3.35
C LYS A 103 -0.79 7.58 -3.99
N PRO A 104 -0.87 8.91 -3.83
CA PRO A 104 -0.04 9.76 -2.98
C PRO A 104 -0.29 9.50 -1.49
N LEU A 105 0.73 9.74 -0.65
CA LEU A 105 0.65 9.46 0.80
C LEU A 105 -0.53 10.20 1.45
N GLY A 106 -0.71 11.48 1.12
CA GLY A 106 -1.89 12.27 1.43
C GLY A 106 -2.15 13.27 0.30
N ARG A 107 -3.29 13.96 0.34
CA ARG A 107 -3.65 14.94 -0.70
C ARG A 107 -2.84 16.22 -0.61
N THR A 108 -2.31 16.51 0.59
CA THR A 108 -1.48 17.68 0.86
C THR A 108 -0.27 17.30 1.69
N GLY A 109 0.78 18.14 1.65
CA GLY A 109 1.94 17.98 2.53
C GLY A 109 1.58 17.98 4.02
N LYS A 110 0.57 18.76 4.43
CA LYS A 110 0.09 18.80 5.83
C LYS A 110 -0.54 17.47 6.27
N GLU A 111 -1.34 16.85 5.40
CA GLU A 111 -1.91 15.52 5.66
C GLU A 111 -0.79 14.46 5.77
N ALA A 112 0.14 14.47 4.81
CA ALA A 112 1.28 13.56 4.81
C ALA A 112 2.16 13.72 6.07
N GLU A 113 2.44 14.95 6.49
CA GLU A 113 3.23 15.24 7.69
C GLU A 113 2.54 14.73 8.97
N ALA A 114 1.21 14.86 9.07
CA ALA A 114 0.45 14.32 10.19
C ALA A 114 0.53 12.79 10.25
N MET A 115 0.50 12.11 9.09
CA MET A 115 0.69 10.65 9.01
C MET A 115 2.08 10.25 9.49
N VAL A 116 3.13 10.93 9.00
CA VAL A 116 4.53 10.66 9.40
C VAL A 116 4.69 10.79 10.92
N LYS A 117 4.22 11.90 11.51
CA LYS A 117 4.29 12.12 12.96
C LYS A 117 3.59 11.03 13.76
N ALA A 118 2.42 10.58 13.32
CA ALA A 118 1.68 9.52 14.00
C ALA A 118 2.43 8.17 13.95
N ILE A 119 2.99 7.84 12.80
CA ILE A 119 3.71 6.59 12.57
C ILE A 119 5.05 6.57 13.32
N GLU A 120 5.81 7.67 13.30
CA GLU A 120 7.07 7.81 14.05
C GLU A 120 6.82 7.69 15.55
N LYS A 121 5.76 8.32 16.06
CA LYS A 121 5.35 8.20 17.47
C LYS A 121 5.00 6.76 17.83
N ALA A 122 4.29 6.05 16.95
CA ALA A 122 3.88 4.66 17.15
C ALA A 122 5.04 3.65 17.00
N LYS A 123 6.12 4.03 16.31
CA LYS A 123 7.29 3.17 16.01
C LYS A 123 6.91 1.88 15.29
N VAL A 124 5.89 1.94 14.44
CA VAL A 124 5.43 0.79 13.64
C VAL A 124 6.15 0.73 12.29
N PRO A 125 6.46 -0.47 11.77
CA PRO A 125 6.91 -0.64 10.39
C PRO A 125 5.92 -0.02 9.41
N ASN A 126 6.43 0.73 8.44
CA ASN A 126 5.60 1.40 7.45
C ASN A 126 6.26 1.46 6.08
N MET A 127 5.44 1.62 5.03
CA MET A 127 5.90 1.83 3.67
C MET A 127 4.83 2.52 2.81
N VAL A 128 5.29 3.34 1.86
CA VAL A 128 4.47 3.87 0.76
C VAL A 128 4.74 3.08 -0.52
N TRP A 129 3.70 2.78 -1.29
CA TRP A 129 3.76 2.02 -2.54
C TRP A 129 4.34 2.81 -3.73
N TYR A 130 5.51 3.44 -3.56
CA TYR A 130 6.35 3.89 -4.68
C TYR A 130 7.04 2.68 -5.34
N ASN A 131 6.23 1.81 -5.95
CA ASN A 131 6.63 0.49 -6.44
C ASN A 131 7.68 0.56 -7.57
N TYR A 132 7.62 1.55 -8.47
CA TYR A 132 8.57 1.68 -9.59
C TYR A 132 10.04 1.78 -9.16
N ARG A 133 10.33 2.29 -7.95
CA ARG A 133 11.71 2.33 -7.43
C ARG A 133 12.32 0.94 -7.17
N ARG A 134 11.49 -0.11 -7.19
CA ARG A 134 11.87 -1.52 -7.04
C ARG A 134 11.89 -2.28 -8.36
N CYS A 135 11.58 -1.65 -9.49
CA CYS A 135 11.79 -2.27 -10.79
C CYS A 135 13.28 -2.61 -10.95
N PRO A 136 13.65 -3.83 -11.39
CA PRO A 136 15.05 -4.26 -11.45
C PRO A 136 15.97 -3.29 -12.22
N ALA A 137 15.48 -2.72 -13.32
CA ALA A 137 16.22 -1.72 -14.09
C ALA A 137 16.51 -0.42 -13.29
N VAL A 138 15.56 0.03 -12.47
CA VAL A 138 15.74 1.22 -11.62
C VAL A 138 16.72 0.93 -10.48
N VAL A 139 16.64 -0.27 -9.88
CA VAL A 139 17.60 -0.72 -8.86
C VAL A 139 19.00 -0.85 -9.46
N LEU A 140 19.13 -1.38 -10.67
CA LEU A 140 20.40 -1.43 -11.39
C LEU A 140 20.96 -0.02 -11.64
N ALA A 141 20.14 0.92 -12.11
CA ALA A 141 20.55 2.31 -12.30
C ALA A 141 21.06 2.94 -10.99
N LYS A 142 20.36 2.72 -9.88
CA LYS A 142 20.82 3.14 -8.53
C LYS A 142 22.19 2.53 -8.19
N ASN A 143 22.37 1.24 -8.44
CA ASN A 143 23.62 0.54 -8.13
C ASN A 143 24.80 1.06 -8.96
N LEU A 144 24.59 1.35 -10.26
CA LEU A 144 25.61 1.94 -11.13
C LEU A 144 26.03 3.34 -10.66
N ILE A 145 25.05 4.18 -10.25
CA ILE A 145 25.32 5.50 -9.68
C ILE A 145 26.12 5.36 -8.37
N ALA A 146 25.67 4.50 -7.46
CA ALA A 146 26.34 4.29 -6.16
C ALA A 146 27.76 3.73 -6.31
N ALA A 147 28.01 2.88 -7.31
CA ALA A 147 29.32 2.36 -7.64
C ALA A 147 30.24 3.37 -8.36
N GLY A 148 29.80 4.62 -8.55
CA GLY A 148 30.57 5.67 -9.21
C GLY A 148 30.76 5.47 -10.71
N LYS A 149 30.07 4.51 -11.35
CA LYS A 149 30.26 4.16 -12.77
C LYS A 149 29.89 5.28 -13.73
N LEU A 150 29.07 6.23 -13.28
CA LEU A 150 28.61 7.39 -14.06
C LEU A 150 29.31 8.70 -13.65
N GLY A 151 30.27 8.66 -12.71
CA GLY A 151 30.86 9.87 -12.13
C GLY A 151 29.85 10.74 -11.39
N ARG A 152 30.05 12.05 -11.41
CA ARG A 152 29.13 13.03 -10.80
C ARG A 152 27.91 13.24 -11.71
N VAL A 153 26.72 12.95 -11.19
CA VAL A 153 25.45 13.25 -11.87
C VAL A 153 25.17 14.76 -11.77
N PHE A 154 24.96 15.41 -12.91
CA PHE A 154 24.63 16.84 -12.97
C PHE A 154 23.16 17.11 -13.31
N HIS A 155 22.50 16.18 -13.99
CA HIS A 155 21.14 16.36 -14.49
C HIS A 155 20.36 15.04 -14.47
N TYR A 156 19.06 15.13 -14.19
CA TYR A 156 18.12 14.03 -14.28
C TYR A 156 16.83 14.50 -14.95
N ARG A 157 16.30 13.67 -15.85
CA ARG A 157 15.02 13.90 -16.53
C ARG A 157 14.18 12.63 -16.45
N ALA A 158 12.91 12.78 -16.09
CA ALA A 158 11.93 11.71 -16.08
C ALA A 158 10.59 12.20 -16.60
N ASN A 159 9.88 11.30 -17.30
CA ASN A 159 8.53 11.53 -17.76
C ASN A 159 7.65 10.37 -17.27
N PHE A 160 6.47 10.68 -16.76
CA PHE A 160 5.40 9.71 -16.54
C PHE A 160 4.17 10.23 -17.27
N LEU A 161 3.99 9.75 -18.50
CA LEU A 161 2.94 10.21 -19.40
C LEU A 161 1.76 9.25 -19.34
N GLN A 162 0.57 9.79 -19.15
CA GLN A 162 -0.68 9.04 -19.05
C GLN A 162 -1.80 9.84 -19.72
N ASP A 163 -2.80 9.15 -20.27
CA ASP A 163 -3.95 9.74 -20.98
C ASP A 163 -5.28 9.56 -20.24
N TRP A 164 -5.35 8.68 -19.24
CA TRP A 164 -6.61 8.36 -18.56
C TRP A 164 -7.30 9.60 -17.96
N THR A 165 -6.57 10.57 -17.39
CA THR A 165 -7.12 11.82 -16.82
C THR A 165 -7.69 12.81 -17.84
N ILE A 166 -7.60 12.52 -19.13
CA ILE A 166 -8.21 13.34 -20.20
C ILE A 166 -9.75 13.21 -20.17
N SER A 167 -10.28 12.12 -19.60
CA SER A 167 -11.74 11.96 -19.49
C SER A 167 -12.36 13.03 -18.58
N PRO A 168 -13.45 13.70 -19.02
CA PRO A 168 -14.19 14.65 -18.19
C PRO A 168 -14.90 13.98 -17.00
N ASP A 169 -15.09 12.65 -17.05
CA ASP A 169 -15.79 11.88 -16.01
C ASP A 169 -14.89 11.54 -14.82
N LEU A 170 -13.58 11.81 -14.91
CA LEU A 170 -12.65 11.58 -13.81
C LEU A 170 -12.62 12.75 -12.83
N PRO A 171 -12.64 12.49 -11.52
CA PRO A 171 -12.42 13.52 -10.51
C PRO A 171 -11.10 14.25 -10.77
N GLN A 172 -11.19 15.55 -11.03
CA GLN A 172 -10.04 16.41 -11.29
C GLN A 172 -9.36 16.76 -9.96
N GLY A 173 -8.04 16.54 -9.87
CA GLY A 173 -7.24 16.82 -8.66
C GLY A 173 -7.10 15.61 -7.73
N GLY A 174 -6.12 14.75 -8.05
CA GLY A 174 -5.67 13.66 -7.17
C GLY A 174 -5.07 14.15 -5.86
#